data_AF-A0AAE5S0Y0-F1
#
_entry.id   AF-A0AAE5S0Y0-F1
#
_cell.length_a   1.000
_cell.length_b   1.000
_cell.length_c   1.000
_cell.angle_alpha   90.00
_cell.angle_beta   90.00
_cell.angle_gamma   90.00
#
_symmetry.space_group_name_H-M   'P 1'
#
loop_
_entity.id
_entity.type
_entity.pdbx_description
1 polymer ?
#
loop_
_entity_poly.entity_id
_entity_poly.type
_entity_poly.pdbx_seq_one_letter_code
_entity_poly.pdbx_strand_id
1 'polypeptide(L)'
;MTSKDRTHDPLTAATLTVAWVIILNKPFYPLSIWWLVGNGVEASLISIVSMFFFLAISLIARRSALAARIALPLIGTIDTIFETKLFGTSAGTELFFAACIMLVALSFRPRERYWQIGMTGVVFAGFLFTRYLIGDALHIWSAPDLARLFNLNAFAVAFLTAFIALRYAGISRADHSSGTRPS
;
A
#
# COMPACT_ATOMS: atom_id res chain seq x y z
N MET A 1 32.90 -7.02 -23.09
CA MET A 1 31.69 -6.28 -22.66
C MET A 1 31.30 -6.78 -21.29
N THR A 2 31.66 -6.00 -20.27
CA THR A 2 31.53 -6.38 -18.86
C THR A 2 30.06 -6.36 -18.44
N SER A 3 29.59 -7.48 -17.90
CA SER A 3 28.28 -7.61 -17.25
C SER A 3 28.25 -6.68 -16.05
N LYS A 4 27.72 -5.48 -16.27
CA LYS A 4 27.50 -4.47 -15.24
C LYS A 4 26.49 -5.03 -14.25
N ASP A 5 27.04 -5.49 -13.13
CA ASP A 5 26.44 -5.73 -11.83
C ASP A 5 24.97 -5.26 -11.73
N ARG A 6 24.02 -6.21 -11.87
CA ARG A 6 22.60 -6.04 -11.54
C ARG A 6 22.45 -6.09 -10.02
N THR A 7 23.16 -5.24 -9.30
CA THR A 7 22.90 -5.01 -7.88
C THR A 7 21.51 -4.39 -7.80
N HIS A 8 20.52 -5.25 -7.52
CA HIS A 8 19.10 -4.93 -7.44
C HIS A 8 18.91 -3.73 -6.51
N ASP A 9 18.30 -2.65 -7.00
CA ASP A 9 17.97 -1.48 -6.17
C ASP A 9 17.19 -1.94 -4.93
N PRO A 10 17.77 -1.83 -3.72
CA PRO A 10 17.22 -2.46 -2.52
C PRO A 10 15.86 -1.88 -2.14
N LEU A 11 15.63 -0.58 -2.41
CA LEU A 11 14.33 0.06 -2.20
C LEU A 11 13.27 -0.47 -3.16
N THR A 12 13.61 -0.66 -4.43
CA THR A 12 12.69 -1.27 -5.41
C THR A 12 12.42 -2.74 -5.08
N ALA A 13 13.43 -3.49 -4.63
CA ALA A 13 13.23 -4.87 -4.18
C ALA A 13 12.27 -4.93 -2.97
N ALA A 14 12.44 -4.05 -1.98
CA ALA A 14 11.53 -3.94 -0.84
C ALA A 14 10.10 -3.56 -1.27
N THR A 15 9.97 -2.60 -2.20
CA THR A 15 8.71 -2.20 -2.82
C THR A 15 8.00 -3.38 -3.48
N LEU A 16 8.72 -4.14 -4.29
CA LEU A 16 8.18 -5.33 -4.95
C LEU A 16 7.78 -6.41 -3.95
N THR A 17 8.54 -6.61 -2.87
CA THR A 17 8.13 -7.55 -1.81
C THR A 17 6.80 -7.15 -1.19
N VAL A 18 6.62 -5.86 -0.86
CA VAL A 18 5.34 -5.38 -0.31
C VAL A 18 4.21 -5.52 -1.33
N ALA A 19 4.45 -5.21 -2.60
CA ALA A 19 3.46 -5.41 -3.67
C ALA A 19 3.01 -6.87 -3.74
N TRP A 20 3.95 -7.83 -3.65
CA TRP A 20 3.63 -9.26 -3.64
C TRP A 20 2.81 -9.68 -2.42
N VAL A 21 3.11 -9.14 -1.23
CA VAL A 21 2.30 -9.41 -0.02
C VAL A 21 0.86 -8.93 -0.22
N ILE A 22 0.65 -7.74 -0.79
CA ILE A 22 -0.69 -7.20 -1.07
C ILE A 22 -1.42 -8.07 -2.11
N ILE A 23 -0.73 -8.44 -3.20
CA ILE A 23 -1.29 -9.31 -4.25
C ILE A 23 -1.75 -10.65 -3.67
N LEU A 24 -0.92 -11.26 -2.82
CA LEU A 24 -1.25 -12.54 -2.18
C LEU A 24 -2.40 -12.41 -1.20
N ASN A 25 -2.55 -11.25 -0.52
CA ASN A 25 -3.62 -11.04 0.44
C ASN A 25 -5.01 -10.82 -0.21
N LYS A 26 -5.07 -10.19 -1.39
CA LYS A 26 -6.33 -9.87 -2.08
C LYS A 26 -7.30 -11.05 -2.28
N PRO A 27 -6.90 -12.28 -2.66
CA PRO A 27 -7.83 -13.42 -2.73
C PRO A 27 -8.30 -13.94 -1.36
N PHE A 28 -7.53 -13.74 -0.30
CA PHE A 28 -7.93 -14.16 1.06
C PHE A 28 -8.91 -13.19 1.71
N TYR A 29 -8.90 -11.92 1.32
CA TYR A 29 -9.74 -10.89 1.92
C TYR A 29 -11.26 -11.15 1.76
N PRO A 30 -11.78 -11.50 0.56
CA PRO A 30 -13.18 -11.93 0.39
C PRO A 30 -13.53 -13.18 1.19
N LEU A 31 -12.60 -14.13 1.31
CA LEU A 31 -12.80 -15.35 2.10
C LEU A 31 -12.91 -15.04 3.59
N SER A 32 -12.09 -14.11 4.10
CA SER A 32 -12.19 -13.64 5.50
C SER A 32 -13.51 -12.93 5.76
N ILE A 33 -13.98 -12.07 4.83
CA ILE A 33 -15.28 -11.40 4.96
C ILE A 33 -16.43 -12.41 4.93
N TRP A 34 -16.41 -13.36 3.99
CA TRP A 34 -17.41 -14.43 3.93
C TRP A 34 -17.47 -15.22 5.24
N TRP A 35 -16.32 -15.57 5.82
CA TRP A 35 -16.25 -16.28 7.09
C TRP A 35 -16.77 -15.47 8.28
N LEU A 36 -16.53 -14.15 8.31
CA LEU A 36 -16.85 -13.28 9.45
C LEU A 36 -18.27 -12.70 9.43
N VAL A 37 -18.79 -12.41 8.25
CA VAL A 37 -20.03 -11.65 8.05
C VAL A 37 -21.07 -12.44 7.22
N GLY A 38 -20.65 -13.40 6.40
CA GLY A 38 -21.53 -14.27 5.62
C GLY A 38 -22.20 -13.61 4.40
N ASN A 39 -22.38 -12.28 4.40
CA ASN A 39 -22.91 -11.49 3.29
C ASN A 39 -21.87 -10.50 2.72
N GLY A 40 -22.13 -9.90 1.55
CA GLY A 40 -21.27 -8.86 0.96
C GLY A 40 -19.99 -9.37 0.26
N VAL A 41 -19.88 -10.67 0.00
CA VAL A 41 -18.75 -11.27 -0.73
C VAL A 41 -18.65 -10.74 -2.16
N GLU A 42 -19.78 -10.49 -2.83
CA GLU A 42 -19.78 -9.97 -4.20
C GLU A 42 -19.19 -8.55 -4.29
N ALA A 43 -19.45 -7.72 -3.27
CA ALA A 43 -18.83 -6.40 -3.16
C ALA A 43 -17.31 -6.54 -3.00
N SER A 44 -16.85 -7.44 -2.12
CA SER A 44 -15.42 -7.66 -1.86
C SER A 44 -14.69 -8.33 -3.03
N LEU A 45 -15.37 -9.10 -3.90
CA LEU A 45 -14.77 -9.65 -5.12
C LEU A 45 -14.29 -8.57 -6.09
N ILE A 46 -14.90 -7.38 -6.07
CA ILE A 46 -14.45 -6.25 -6.90
C ILE A 46 -13.04 -5.79 -6.48
N SER A 47 -12.64 -5.97 -5.21
CA SER A 47 -11.29 -5.68 -4.74
C SER A 47 -10.19 -6.50 -5.44
N ILE A 48 -10.55 -7.66 -6.01
CA ILE A 48 -9.64 -8.51 -6.80
C ILE A 48 -9.26 -7.80 -8.10
N VAL A 49 -10.11 -6.92 -8.64
CA VAL A 49 -9.75 -6.12 -9.82
C VAL A 49 -8.51 -5.27 -9.53
N SER A 50 -8.38 -4.73 -8.32
CA SER A 50 -7.20 -3.94 -7.98
C SER A 50 -5.91 -4.76 -7.91
N MET A 51 -5.99 -6.08 -7.73
CA MET A 51 -4.83 -7.00 -7.79
C MET A 51 -4.08 -6.85 -9.11
N PHE A 52 -4.79 -6.65 -10.22
CA PHE A 52 -4.17 -6.47 -11.54
C PHE A 52 -3.33 -5.19 -11.62
N PHE A 53 -3.76 -4.12 -10.94
CA PHE A 53 -2.95 -2.90 -10.84
C PHE A 53 -1.67 -3.13 -10.02
N PHE A 54 -1.76 -3.86 -8.91
CA PHE A 54 -0.55 -4.23 -8.15
C PHE A 54 0.39 -5.13 -8.94
N LEU A 55 -0.12 -6.07 -9.74
CA LEU A 55 0.70 -6.90 -10.65
C LEU A 55 1.45 -6.05 -11.68
N ALA A 56 0.84 -4.96 -12.16
CA ALA A 56 1.47 -4.05 -13.11
C ALA A 56 2.74 -3.39 -12.52
N ILE A 57 2.85 -3.24 -11.19
CA ILE A 57 4.06 -2.69 -10.52
C ILE A 57 5.29 -3.53 -10.87
N SER A 58 5.16 -4.86 -10.92
CA SER A 58 6.25 -5.77 -11.30
C SER A 58 6.74 -5.52 -12.73
N LEU A 59 5.83 -5.16 -13.64
CA LEU A 59 6.18 -4.81 -15.02
C LEU A 59 6.81 -3.41 -15.10
N ILE A 60 6.29 -2.45 -14.32
CA ILE A 60 6.83 -1.08 -14.23
C ILE A 60 8.26 -1.12 -13.68
N ALA A 61 8.55 -1.95 -12.68
CA ALA A 61 9.87 -2.09 -12.08
C ALA A 61 10.94 -2.56 -13.08
N ARG A 62 10.56 -3.29 -14.13
CA ARG A 62 11.48 -3.68 -15.21
C ARG A 62 11.91 -2.51 -16.08
N ARG A 63 11.10 -1.44 -16.12
CA ARG A 63 11.38 -0.22 -16.92
C ARG A 63 11.97 0.91 -16.07
N SER A 64 11.48 1.10 -14.85
CA SER A 64 11.95 2.16 -13.95
C SER A 64 11.72 1.82 -12.48
N ALA A 65 12.82 1.81 -11.72
CA ALA A 65 12.84 1.64 -10.28
C ALA A 65 12.05 2.73 -9.54
N LEU A 66 12.23 4.00 -9.94
CA LEU A 66 11.49 5.13 -9.36
C LEU A 66 9.99 5.02 -9.66
N ALA A 67 9.63 4.66 -10.90
CA ALA A 67 8.22 4.53 -11.27
C ALA A 67 7.51 3.44 -10.44
N ALA A 68 8.19 2.32 -10.15
CA ALA A 68 7.63 1.28 -9.28
C ALA A 68 7.44 1.77 -7.84
N ARG A 69 8.40 2.54 -7.31
CA ARG A 69 8.34 3.14 -5.96
C ARG A 69 7.26 4.21 -5.82
N ILE A 70 6.92 4.91 -6.91
CA ILE A 70 5.77 5.81 -6.98
C ILE A 70 4.45 5.03 -7.13
N ALA A 71 4.44 4.02 -8.00
CA ALA A 71 3.23 3.28 -8.34
C ALA A 71 2.63 2.55 -7.13
N LEU A 72 3.46 1.98 -6.24
CA LEU A 72 2.95 1.25 -5.08
C LEU A 72 2.09 2.10 -4.14
N PRO A 73 2.56 3.23 -3.57
CA PRO A 73 1.72 4.08 -2.71
C PRO A 73 0.58 4.75 -3.49
N LEU A 74 0.75 5.03 -4.78
CA LEU A 74 -0.32 5.60 -5.60
C LEU A 74 -1.48 4.61 -5.79
N ILE A 75 -1.19 3.38 -6.22
CA ILE A 75 -2.19 2.34 -6.42
C ILE A 75 -2.81 1.97 -5.07
N GLY A 76 -2.01 1.88 -4.00
CA GLY A 76 -2.52 1.68 -2.64
C GLY A 76 -3.48 2.78 -2.19
N THR A 77 -3.21 4.04 -2.54
CA THR A 77 -4.10 5.17 -2.25
C THR A 77 -5.42 5.05 -3.00
N ILE A 78 -5.38 4.76 -4.30
CA ILE A 78 -6.59 4.60 -5.11
C ILE A 78 -7.42 3.40 -4.63
N ASP A 79 -6.76 2.28 -4.32
CA ASP A 79 -7.38 1.09 -3.74
C ASP A 79 -8.06 1.45 -2.41
N THR A 80 -7.36 2.15 -1.51
CA THR A 80 -7.93 2.59 -0.22
C THR A 80 -9.17 3.48 -0.42
N ILE A 81 -9.12 4.46 -1.33
CA ILE A 81 -10.28 5.30 -1.66
C ILE A 81 -11.46 4.45 -2.14
N PHE A 82 -11.20 3.51 -3.04
CA PHE A 82 -12.21 2.61 -3.58
C PHE A 82 -12.83 1.72 -2.48
N GLU A 83 -12.01 1.09 -1.65
CA GLU A 83 -12.46 0.26 -0.53
C GLU A 83 -13.23 1.07 0.50
N THR A 84 -12.82 2.32 0.78
CA THR A 84 -13.59 3.22 1.65
C THR A 84 -14.93 3.60 1.05
N LYS A 85 -15.02 3.81 -0.26
CA LYS A 85 -16.32 4.04 -0.92
C LYS A 85 -17.22 2.80 -0.84
N LEU A 86 -16.63 1.60 -0.97
CA LEU A 86 -17.35 0.35 -0.98
C LEU A 86 -17.90 -0.02 0.42
N PHE A 87 -17.02 -0.02 1.42
CA PHE A 87 -17.33 -0.49 2.78
C PHE A 87 -17.74 0.62 3.75
N GLY A 88 -17.42 1.88 3.44
CA GLY A 88 -17.60 3.01 4.33
C GLY A 88 -16.41 3.24 5.26
N THR A 89 -16.33 4.45 5.80
CA THR A 89 -15.27 4.88 6.73
C THR A 89 -15.29 4.11 8.04
N SER A 90 -16.48 3.76 8.55
CA SER A 90 -16.66 2.98 9.77
C SER A 90 -16.10 1.55 9.71
N ALA A 91 -15.88 1.01 8.51
CA ALA A 91 -15.27 -0.32 8.34
C ALA A 91 -13.74 -0.30 8.56
N GLY A 92 -13.12 0.86 8.81
CA GLY A 92 -11.70 0.97 9.12
C GLY A 92 -10.77 0.90 7.91
N THR A 93 -11.30 0.96 6.69
CA THR A 93 -10.50 0.94 5.45
C THR A 93 -9.59 2.16 5.31
N GLU A 94 -9.97 3.33 5.85
CA GLU A 94 -9.12 4.53 5.84
C GLU A 94 -7.77 4.32 6.56
N LEU A 95 -7.66 3.33 7.44
CA LEU A 95 -6.41 3.02 8.14
C LEU A 95 -5.28 2.63 7.18
N PHE A 96 -5.60 2.10 5.98
CA PHE A 96 -4.60 1.76 4.97
C PHE A 96 -3.85 2.99 4.42
N PHE A 97 -4.37 4.21 4.58
CA PHE A 97 -3.60 5.42 4.28
C PHE A 97 -2.33 5.52 5.13
N ALA A 98 -2.32 5.02 6.36
CA ALA A 98 -1.12 4.99 7.20
C ALA A 98 -0.01 4.13 6.55
N ALA A 99 -0.36 2.97 6.01
CA ALA A 99 0.58 2.14 5.26
C ALA A 99 1.07 2.84 3.98
N CYS A 100 0.19 3.55 3.27
CA CYS A 100 0.57 4.33 2.09
C CYS A 100 1.54 5.47 2.43
N ILE A 101 1.29 6.23 3.51
CA ILE A 101 2.19 7.28 4.00
C ILE A 101 3.54 6.67 4.40
N MET A 102 3.54 5.53 5.08
CA MET A 102 4.75 4.83 5.47
C MET A 102 5.58 4.39 4.26
N LEU A 103 4.94 3.89 3.19
CA LEU A 103 5.62 3.58 1.94
C LEU A 103 6.21 4.84 1.30
N VAL A 104 5.48 5.95 1.26
CA VAL A 104 6.05 7.22 0.77
C VAL A 104 7.23 7.68 1.64
N ALA A 105 7.18 7.49 2.96
CA ALA A 105 8.26 7.87 3.85
C ALA A 105 9.56 7.07 3.58
N LEU A 106 9.44 5.81 3.19
CA LEU A 106 10.55 4.86 3.13
C LEU A 106 11.02 4.52 1.71
N SER A 107 10.18 4.68 0.69
CA SER A 107 10.46 4.23 -0.69
C SER A 107 11.25 5.24 -1.53
N PHE A 108 11.60 6.43 -1.03
CA PHE A 108 12.30 7.45 -1.82
C PHE A 108 13.70 7.76 -1.30
N ARG A 109 14.61 8.08 -2.22
CA ARG A 109 15.98 8.52 -1.88
C ARG A 109 16.02 10.02 -1.60
N PRO A 110 17.06 10.54 -0.92
CA PRO A 110 17.19 11.97 -0.66
C PRO A 110 17.15 12.85 -1.92
N ARG A 111 17.67 12.36 -3.06
CA ARG A 111 17.63 13.05 -4.37
C ARG A 111 16.23 13.13 -4.99
N GLU A 112 15.28 12.34 -4.49
CA GLU A 112 13.92 12.22 -5.01
C GLU A 112 12.90 12.92 -4.11
N ARG A 113 13.37 13.84 -3.25
CA ARG A 113 12.56 14.55 -2.24
C ARG A 113 11.30 15.19 -2.81
N TYR A 114 11.34 15.75 -4.02
CA TYR A 114 10.14 16.34 -4.63
C TYR A 114 9.05 15.30 -4.94
N TRP A 115 9.44 14.10 -5.37
CA TRP A 115 8.51 12.99 -5.55
C TRP A 115 7.94 12.51 -4.23
N GLN A 116 8.77 12.47 -3.19
CA GLN A 116 8.33 12.11 -1.84
C GLN A 116 7.31 13.13 -1.31
N ILE A 117 7.58 14.43 -1.39
CA ILE A 117 6.66 15.49 -0.96
C ILE A 117 5.36 15.43 -1.77
N GLY A 118 5.46 15.33 -3.10
CA GLY A 118 4.29 15.23 -3.98
C GLY A 118 3.43 14.02 -3.62
N MET A 119 4.03 12.86 -3.42
CA MET A 119 3.30 11.65 -3.04
C MET A 119 2.70 11.74 -1.64
N THR A 120 3.38 12.37 -0.67
CA THR A 120 2.78 12.64 0.65
C THR A 120 1.53 13.49 0.50
N GLY A 121 1.59 14.53 -0.34
CA GLY A 121 0.43 15.35 -0.68
C GLY A 121 -0.71 14.55 -1.31
N VAL A 122 -0.41 13.66 -2.26
CA VAL A 122 -1.41 12.78 -2.90
C VAL A 122 -2.10 11.87 -1.89
N VAL A 123 -1.34 11.18 -1.03
CA VAL A 123 -1.91 10.25 -0.04
C VAL A 123 -2.75 11.03 0.98
N PHE A 124 -2.26 12.18 1.44
CA PHE A 124 -2.99 13.02 2.39
C PHE A 124 -4.26 13.62 1.79
N ALA A 125 -4.22 14.08 0.54
CA ALA A 125 -5.40 14.54 -0.17
C ALA A 125 -6.42 13.40 -0.36
N GLY A 126 -5.95 12.18 -0.64
CA GLY A 126 -6.79 10.97 -0.68
C GLY A 126 -7.52 10.74 0.64
N PHE A 127 -6.82 10.83 1.77
CA PHE A 127 -7.43 10.74 3.10
C PHE A 127 -8.46 11.85 3.37
N LEU A 128 -8.14 13.11 3.05
CA LEU A 128 -9.11 14.20 3.21
C LEU A 128 -10.34 14.00 2.33
N PHE A 129 -10.14 13.50 1.11
CA PHE A 129 -11.22 13.19 0.19
C PHE A 129 -12.12 12.07 0.73
N THR A 130 -11.57 10.96 1.23
CA THR A 130 -12.37 9.89 1.85
C THR A 130 -13.09 10.38 3.09
N ARG A 131 -12.43 11.23 3.90
CA ARG A 131 -12.97 11.65 5.18
C ARG A 131 -14.12 12.63 5.05
N TYR A 132 -14.05 13.53 4.07
CA TYR A 132 -14.95 14.68 4.00
C TYR A 132 -15.82 14.74 2.72
N LEU A 133 -15.44 14.05 1.65
CA LEU A 133 -16.05 14.26 0.32
C LEU A 133 -16.61 12.99 -0.34
N ILE A 134 -16.24 11.79 0.10
CA ILE A 134 -16.59 10.54 -0.60
C ILE A 134 -18.06 10.14 -0.45
N GLY A 135 -18.77 10.71 0.52
CA GLY A 135 -20.17 10.42 0.83
C GLY A 135 -20.39 9.01 1.39
N ASP A 136 -21.64 8.53 1.34
CA ASP A 136 -22.06 7.28 1.97
C ASP A 136 -21.45 6.03 1.31
N ALA A 137 -21.38 4.94 2.09
CA ALA A 137 -20.92 3.64 1.63
C ALA A 137 -21.86 3.07 0.55
N LEU A 138 -21.29 2.36 -0.42
CA LEU A 138 -22.08 1.66 -1.45
C LEU A 138 -22.82 0.44 -0.87
N HIS A 139 -22.24 -0.21 0.14
CA HIS A 139 -22.86 -1.33 0.83
C HIS A 139 -23.26 -0.93 2.25
N ILE A 140 -24.52 -1.18 2.61
CA ILE A 140 -25.05 -0.90 3.94
C ILE A 140 -24.77 -2.10 4.83
N TRP A 141 -23.92 -1.89 5.83
CA TRP A 141 -23.54 -2.90 6.82
C TRP A 141 -24.33 -2.72 8.11
N SER A 142 -24.60 -3.81 8.81
CA SER A 142 -25.13 -3.72 10.18
C SER A 142 -24.03 -3.22 11.13
N ALA A 143 -24.42 -2.58 12.23
CA ALA A 143 -23.47 -2.12 13.26
C ALA A 143 -22.51 -3.22 13.78
N PRO A 144 -22.95 -4.47 14.08
CA PRO A 144 -22.03 -5.52 14.49
C PRO A 144 -21.09 -5.98 13.36
N ASP A 145 -21.52 -5.95 12.10
CA ASP A 145 -20.67 -6.31 10.97
C ASP A 145 -19.58 -5.25 10.74
N LEU A 146 -19.92 -3.97 10.87
CA LEU A 146 -18.93 -2.88 10.83
C LEU A 146 -17.84 -3.04 11.88
N ALA A 147 -18.20 -3.44 13.11
CA ALA A 147 -17.21 -3.66 14.17
C ALA A 147 -16.26 -4.83 13.84
N ARG A 148 -16.77 -5.91 13.23
CA ARG A 148 -15.93 -7.04 12.77
C ARG A 148 -15.02 -6.62 11.63
N LEU A 149 -15.55 -5.89 10.64
CA LEU A 149 -14.78 -5.36 9.52
C LEU A 149 -13.70 -4.38 9.98
N PHE A 150 -14.04 -3.49 10.93
CA PHE A 150 -13.07 -2.56 11.52
C PHE A 150 -11.91 -3.30 12.17
N ASN A 151 -12.19 -4.31 13.01
CA ASN A 151 -11.14 -5.10 13.65
C ASN A 151 -10.29 -5.87 12.65
N LEU A 152 -10.91 -6.44 11.62
CA LEU A 152 -10.20 -7.13 10.53
C LEU A 152 -9.24 -6.18 9.81
N ASN A 153 -9.72 -5.00 9.40
CA ASN A 153 -8.92 -4.00 8.70
C ASN A 153 -7.84 -3.39 9.59
N ALA A 154 -8.14 -3.09 10.86
CA ALA A 154 -7.16 -2.60 11.82
C ALA A 154 -6.01 -3.60 12.02
N PHE A 155 -6.34 -4.89 12.15
CA PHE A 155 -5.33 -5.96 12.25
C PHE A 155 -4.51 -6.04 10.96
N ALA A 156 -5.15 -6.09 9.79
CA ALA A 156 -4.47 -6.13 8.50
C ALA A 156 -3.49 -4.96 8.31
N VAL A 157 -3.90 -3.73 8.66
CA VAL A 157 -3.05 -2.54 8.61
C VAL A 157 -1.89 -2.63 9.59
N ALA A 158 -2.11 -3.11 10.81
CA ALA A 158 -1.04 -3.30 11.79
C ALA A 158 0.02 -4.30 11.29
N PHE A 159 -0.39 -5.44 10.72
CA PHE A 159 0.54 -6.40 10.13
C PHE A 159 1.28 -5.82 8.93
N LEU A 160 0.58 -5.13 8.04
CA LEU A 160 1.18 -4.54 6.84
C LEU A 160 2.20 -3.46 7.20
N THR A 161 1.87 -2.56 8.11
CA THR A 161 2.78 -1.49 8.58
C THR A 161 4.00 -2.07 9.30
N ALA A 162 3.81 -3.05 10.18
CA ALA A 162 4.93 -3.76 10.82
C ALA A 162 5.82 -4.48 9.79
N PHE A 163 5.22 -5.13 8.80
CA PHE A 163 5.94 -5.78 7.71
C PHE A 163 6.74 -4.77 6.87
N ILE A 164 6.15 -3.63 6.51
CA ILE A 164 6.83 -2.55 5.80
C ILE A 164 8.02 -2.06 6.63
N ALA A 165 7.83 -1.81 7.94
CA ALA A 165 8.89 -1.38 8.84
C ALA A 165 10.08 -2.35 8.80
N LEU A 166 9.79 -3.64 8.96
CA LEU A 166 10.79 -4.70 8.96
C LEU A 166 11.49 -4.81 7.60
N ARG A 167 10.73 -4.73 6.50
CA ARG A 167 11.27 -4.92 5.15
C ARG A 167 12.23 -3.81 4.74
N TYR A 168 11.98 -2.58 5.19
CA TYR A 168 12.80 -1.41 4.91
C TYR A 168 13.89 -1.16 5.96
N ALA A 169 13.85 -1.85 7.10
CA ALA A 169 14.87 -1.75 8.13
C ALA A 169 16.27 -2.06 7.55
N GLY A 170 17.24 -1.22 7.88
CA GLY A 170 18.64 -1.38 7.45
C GLY A 170 18.97 -0.88 6.04
N ILE A 171 17.99 -0.76 5.13
CA ILE A 171 18.23 -0.26 3.76
C ILE A 171 18.66 1.22 3.78
N SER A 172 17.96 2.07 4.52
CA SER A 172 18.25 3.51 4.60
C SER A 172 19.57 3.86 5.29
N ARG A 173 20.16 2.92 6.06
CA ARG A 173 21.46 3.13 6.74
C ARG A 173 22.65 2.91 5.80
N ALA A 174 22.52 2.04 4.80
CA ALA A 174 23.62 1.71 3.87
C ALA A 174 23.95 2.87 2.91
N ASP A 175 22.96 3.69 2.55
CA ASP A 175 23.17 4.85 1.68
C ASP A 175 23.97 5.98 2.37
N HIS A 176 24.05 6.00 3.70
CA HIS A 176 24.78 7.02 4.47
C HIS A 176 26.24 6.64 4.79
N SER A 177 26.59 5.35 4.84
CA SER A 177 27.93 4.89 5.25
C SER A 177 28.98 4.84 4.13
N SER A 178 28.57 4.99 2.87
CA SER A 178 29.49 4.97 1.72
C SER A 178 30.26 6.27 1.48
N GLY A 179 29.99 7.33 2.27
CA GLY A 179 30.54 8.67 2.10
C GLY A 179 31.82 8.99 2.87
N THR A 180 32.36 8.08 3.70
CA THR A 180 33.55 8.37 4.53
C THR A 180 34.62 7.31 4.35
N ARG A 181 35.43 7.44 3.30
CA ARG A 181 36.81 6.90 3.29
C ARG A 181 37.76 8.09 3.41
N PRO A 182 38.46 8.27 4.54
CA PRO A 182 39.62 9.16 4.58
C PRO A 182 40.74 8.51 3.76
N SER A 183 41.26 9.29 2.80
CA SER A 183 42.53 9.04 2.09
C SER A 183 43.72 9.22 3.01
#